data_AF-A0A8C5B277-F1
#
_entry.id   AF-A0A8C5B277-F1
#
_cell.length_a   1.000
_cell.length_b   1.000
_cell.length_c   1.000
_cell.angle_alpha   90.00
_cell.angle_beta   90.00
_cell.angle_gamma   90.00
#
_symmetry.space_group_name_H-M   'P 1'
#
loop_
_entity.id
_entity.type
_entity.pdbx_description
1 polymer ?
#
loop_
_entity_poly.entity_id
_entity_poly.type
_entity_poly.pdbx_seq_one_letter_code
_entity_poly.pdbx_strand_id
1 'polypeptide(L)'
;MSLAGRIQGSILVPMTAATRNKVLSLYSRLFRIARNWQAQSGVKQDTEAERNYIVLEARSLFRQNQKLTDQESVKRCIDECEARIEMGLHYRNPFPRASYLPPMGLATQKGRRLLGQQRLRRQAKPVYLQSQDDT
;
A
#
# COMPACT_ATOMS: atom_id res chain seq x y z
N MET A 1 -6.42 -30.00 -38.17
CA MET A 1 -7.27 -28.94 -37.57
C MET A 1 -6.55 -28.39 -36.35
N SER A 2 -6.35 -27.07 -36.35
CA SER A 2 -5.49 -26.31 -35.45
C SER A 2 -6.21 -25.97 -34.14
N LEU A 3 -5.52 -26.11 -33.00
CA LEU A 3 -5.76 -25.33 -31.78
C LEU A 3 -4.42 -25.11 -31.05
N ALA A 4 -3.52 -24.34 -31.67
CA ALA A 4 -2.42 -23.74 -30.94
C ALA A 4 -2.99 -22.62 -30.07
N GLY A 5 -3.09 -22.88 -28.76
CA GLY A 5 -3.46 -21.90 -27.75
C GLY A 5 -2.50 -20.71 -27.83
N ARG A 6 -3.00 -19.61 -28.38
CA ARG A 6 -2.30 -18.35 -28.52
C ARG A 6 -2.12 -17.78 -27.10
N ILE A 7 -0.96 -18.04 -26.49
CA ILE A 7 -0.47 -17.28 -25.35
C ILE A 7 -0.29 -15.86 -25.87
N GLN A 8 -1.30 -15.03 -25.64
CA GLN A 8 -1.25 -13.61 -25.91
C GLN A 8 -0.20 -13.06 -24.95
N GLY A 9 1.03 -12.91 -25.46
CA GLY A 9 2.05 -12.10 -24.82
C GLY A 9 1.43 -10.77 -24.46
N SER A 10 1.44 -10.47 -23.17
CA SER A 10 1.04 -9.20 -22.58
C SER A 10 1.79 -8.08 -23.30
N ILE A 11 1.11 -7.47 -24.27
CA ILE A 11 1.54 -6.20 -24.86
C ILE A 11 1.57 -5.23 -23.69
N LEU A 12 2.77 -4.72 -23.36
CA LEU A 12 2.96 -3.67 -22.37
C LEU A 12 2.17 -2.45 -22.84
N VAL A 13 0.91 -2.32 -22.40
CA VAL A 13 0.09 -1.16 -22.69
C VAL A 13 0.67 -0.01 -21.88
N PRO A 14 1.21 1.04 -22.54
CA PRO A 14 1.79 2.17 -21.83
C PRO A 14 0.75 2.81 -20.89
N MET A 15 1.21 3.30 -19.74
CA MET A 15 0.35 3.95 -18.75
C MET A 15 -0.52 5.05 -19.38
N THR A 16 -1.83 5.02 -19.11
CA THR A 16 -2.74 6.04 -19.66
C THR A 16 -2.48 7.42 -19.02
N ALA A 17 -2.73 8.49 -19.77
CA ALA A 17 -2.60 9.86 -19.23
C ALA A 17 -3.52 10.09 -18.01
N ALA A 18 -4.70 9.48 -17.99
CA ALA A 18 -5.63 9.53 -16.87
C ALA A 18 -5.03 8.90 -15.60
N THR A 19 -4.44 7.70 -15.73
CA THR A 19 -3.74 7.02 -14.62
C THR A 19 -2.58 7.86 -14.10
N ARG A 20 -1.77 8.43 -15.01
CA ARG A 20 -0.65 9.33 -14.64
C ARG A 20 -1.13 10.52 -13.81
N ASN A 21 -2.19 11.19 -14.27
CA ASN A 21 -2.75 12.36 -13.58
C ASN A 21 -3.29 11.99 -12.20
N LYS A 22 -3.95 10.82 -12.07
CA LYS A 22 -4.42 10.30 -10.80
C LYS A 22 -3.27 10.07 -9.81
N VAL A 23 -2.18 9.43 -10.26
CA VAL A 23 -0.97 9.19 -9.44
C VAL A 23 -0.35 10.51 -8.97
N LEU A 24 -0.16 11.48 -9.87
CA LEU A 24 0.40 12.79 -9.52
C LEU A 24 -0.50 13.59 -8.57
N SER A 25 -1.81 13.49 -8.74
CA SER A 25 -2.79 14.09 -7.83
C SER A 25 -2.72 13.48 -6.43
N LEU A 26 -2.61 12.15 -6.33
CA LEU A 26 -2.42 11.44 -5.06
C LEU A 26 -1.12 11.84 -4.38
N TYR A 27 -0.02 11.87 -5.13
CA TYR A 27 1.27 12.34 -4.61
C TYR A 27 1.16 13.74 -4.03
N SER A 28 0.57 14.68 -4.79
CA SER A 28 0.36 16.06 -4.34
C SER A 28 -0.56 16.16 -3.12
N ARG A 29 -1.58 15.31 -3.04
CA ARG A 29 -2.51 15.22 -1.91
C ARG A 29 -1.78 14.83 -0.62
N LEU A 30 -0.84 13.90 -0.67
CA LEU A 30 -0.03 13.50 0.50
C LEU A 30 0.75 14.68 1.10
N PHE A 31 1.37 15.53 0.29
CA PHE A 31 2.07 16.72 0.80
C PHE A 31 1.11 17.77 1.37
N ARG A 32 -0.12 17.87 0.85
CA ARG A 32 -1.16 18.74 1.43
C ARG A 32 -1.59 18.20 2.80
N ILE A 33 -1.78 16.89 2.91
CA ILE A 33 -2.10 16.21 4.16
C ILE A 33 -0.97 16.45 5.17
N ALA A 34 0.29 16.18 4.80
CA ALA A 34 1.43 16.43 5.67
C ALA A 34 1.47 17.90 6.16
N ARG A 35 1.29 18.89 5.28
CA ARG A 35 1.29 20.29 5.70
C ARG A 35 0.20 20.64 6.72
N ASN A 36 -0.97 20.03 6.58
CA ASN A 36 -2.13 20.28 7.45
C ASN A 36 -2.21 19.29 8.63
N TRP A 37 -1.27 18.36 8.73
CA TRP A 37 -1.31 17.30 9.72
C TRP A 37 -1.06 17.86 11.12
N GLN A 38 -1.77 17.31 12.10
CA GLN A 38 -1.59 17.60 13.52
C GLN A 38 -1.64 16.28 14.28
N ALA A 39 -0.63 16.04 15.12
CA ALA A 39 -0.60 14.84 15.95
C ALA A 39 -1.74 14.86 16.95
N GLN A 40 -2.33 13.69 17.20
CA GLN A 40 -3.40 13.55 18.17
C GLN A 40 -2.95 13.90 19.61
N SER A 41 -1.65 13.79 19.89
CA SER A 41 -1.06 14.19 21.18
C SER A 41 -1.05 15.70 21.40
N GLY A 42 -1.17 16.51 20.35
CA GLY A 42 -1.02 17.97 20.41
C GLY A 42 0.41 18.45 20.64
N VAL A 43 1.38 17.53 20.78
CA VAL A 43 2.79 17.86 20.97
C VAL A 43 3.38 18.30 19.63
N LYS A 44 4.15 19.39 19.64
CA LYS A 44 4.76 19.94 18.42
C LYS A 44 5.77 18.97 17.81
N GLN A 45 6.62 18.35 18.63
CA GLN A 45 7.61 17.37 18.18
C GLN A 45 6.95 16.17 17.51
N ASP A 46 5.87 15.62 18.09
CA ASP A 46 5.12 14.51 17.50
C ASP A 46 4.51 14.91 16.16
N THR A 47 3.92 16.11 16.09
CA THR A 47 3.36 16.65 14.84
C THR A 47 4.44 16.75 13.75
N GLU A 48 5.62 17.29 14.08
CA GLU A 48 6.73 17.36 13.13
C GLU A 48 7.24 15.98 12.70
N ALA A 49 7.37 15.05 13.64
CA ALA A 49 7.79 13.67 13.35
C ALA A 49 6.79 12.97 12.41
N GLU A 50 5.49 13.07 12.69
CA GLU A 50 4.42 12.49 11.87
C GLU A 50 4.35 13.13 10.48
N ARG A 51 4.52 14.46 10.38
CA ARG A 51 4.61 15.17 9.09
C ARG A 51 5.79 14.68 8.25
N ASN A 52 6.96 14.58 8.88
CA ASN A 52 8.18 14.11 8.23
C ASN A 52 8.01 12.66 7.78
N TYR A 53 7.37 11.82 8.60
CA TYR A 53 7.06 10.45 8.24
C TYR A 53 6.20 10.37 6.97
N ILE A 54 5.07 11.10 6.92
CA ILE A 54 4.19 11.12 5.73
C ILE A 54 4.98 11.50 4.47
N VAL A 55 5.83 12.54 4.56
CA VAL A 55 6.62 13.04 3.43
C VAL A 55 7.66 12.01 2.96
N LEU A 56 8.41 11.42 3.89
CA LEU A 56 9.47 10.47 3.59
C LEU A 56 8.89 9.18 3.01
N GLU A 57 7.84 8.65 3.64
CA GLU A 57 7.15 7.44 3.18
C GLU A 57 6.59 7.64 1.77
N ALA A 58 5.88 8.75 1.52
CA ALA A 58 5.36 9.09 0.20
C ALA A 58 6.47 9.17 -0.85
N ARG A 59 7.59 9.84 -0.56
CA ARG A 59 8.73 9.92 -1.48
C ARG A 59 9.34 8.55 -1.76
N SER A 60 9.51 7.74 -0.72
CA SER A 60 10.10 6.41 -0.80
C SER A 60 9.25 5.51 -1.70
N LEU A 61 7.97 5.35 -1.38
CA LEU A 61 7.07 4.43 -2.10
C LEU A 61 6.82 4.86 -3.55
N PHE A 62 6.66 6.16 -3.82
CA PHE A 62 6.49 6.62 -5.20
C PHE A 62 7.76 6.45 -6.02
N ARG A 63 8.94 6.61 -5.42
CA ARG A 63 10.22 6.36 -6.10
C ARG A 63 10.47 4.88 -6.35
N GLN A 64 10.14 4.01 -5.40
CA GLN A 64 10.23 2.55 -5.56
C GLN A 64 9.36 2.08 -6.73
N ASN A 65 8.15 2.63 -6.87
CA ASN A 65 7.20 2.28 -7.92
C ASN A 65 7.39 3.04 -9.24
N GLN A 66 8.42 3.89 -9.38
CA GLN A 66 8.56 4.76 -10.56
C GLN A 66 8.70 4.02 -11.91
N LYS A 67 9.16 2.76 -11.88
CA LYS A 67 9.35 1.90 -13.06
C LYS A 67 8.18 0.95 -13.29
N LEU A 68 7.13 1.01 -12.47
CA LEU A 68 5.97 0.14 -12.56
C LEU A 68 5.11 0.55 -13.77
N THR A 69 4.99 -0.34 -14.75
CA THR A 69 4.24 -0.11 -15.99
C THR A 69 3.00 -0.99 -16.13
N ASP A 70 2.91 -2.05 -15.33
CA ASP A 70 1.76 -2.94 -15.30
C ASP A 70 0.52 -2.23 -14.73
N GLN A 71 -0.57 -2.21 -15.50
CA GLN A 71 -1.77 -1.44 -15.16
C GLN A 71 -2.45 -1.95 -13.89
N GLU A 72 -2.50 -3.27 -13.70
CA GLU A 72 -3.10 -3.84 -12.49
C GLU A 72 -2.28 -3.51 -11.26
N SER A 73 -0.96 -3.62 -11.35
CA SER A 73 -0.05 -3.29 -10.24
C SER A 73 -0.13 -1.80 -9.90
N VAL A 74 -0.16 -0.91 -10.89
CA VAL A 74 -0.34 0.53 -10.66
C VAL A 74 -1.69 0.81 -9.99
N LYS A 75 -2.77 0.14 -10.42
CA LYS A 75 -4.09 0.25 -9.79
C LYS A 75 -4.04 -0.20 -8.33
N ARG A 76 -3.40 -1.33 -8.02
CA ARG A 76 -3.24 -1.81 -6.64
C ARG A 76 -2.48 -0.81 -5.78
N CYS A 77 -1.42 -0.19 -6.30
CA CYS A 77 -0.69 0.87 -5.58
C CYS A 77 -1.55 2.12 -5.33
N ILE A 78 -2.40 2.49 -6.29
CA ILE A 78 -3.36 3.60 -6.13
C ILE A 78 -4.36 3.26 -5.02
N ASP A 79 -4.97 2.08 -5.08
CA ASP A 79 -5.98 1.62 -4.11
C ASP A 79 -5.36 1.51 -2.70
N GLU A 80 -4.13 1.00 -2.59
CA GLU A 80 -3.34 0.99 -1.35
C GLU A 80 -3.09 2.40 -0.80
N CYS A 81 -2.66 3.32 -1.65
CA CYS A 81 -2.40 4.70 -1.26
C CYS A 81 -3.67 5.40 -0.75
N GLU A 82 -4.80 5.21 -1.43
CA GLU A 82 -6.09 5.76 -1.01
C GLU A 82 -6.56 5.18 0.32
N ALA A 83 -6.46 3.87 0.50
CA ALA A 83 -6.81 3.20 1.76
C ALA A 83 -5.92 3.66 2.93
N ARG A 84 -4.61 3.84 2.70
CA ARG A 84 -3.69 4.41 3.72
C ARG A 84 -4.09 5.82 4.12
N ILE A 85 -4.41 6.67 3.15
CA ILE A 85 -4.85 8.05 3.41
C ILE A 85 -6.14 8.05 4.22
N GLU A 86 -7.13 7.25 3.81
CA GLU A 86 -8.43 7.17 4.48
C GLU A 86 -8.28 6.73 5.94
N MET A 87 -7.56 5.63 6.17
CA MET A 87 -7.29 5.15 7.52
C MET A 87 -6.49 6.14 8.36
N GLY A 88 -5.46 6.74 7.78
CA GLY A 88 -4.62 7.70 8.48
C GLY A 88 -5.43 8.88 8.96
N LEU A 89 -6.29 9.44 8.10
CA LEU A 89 -7.18 10.54 8.45
C LEU A 89 -8.26 10.14 9.46
N HIS A 90 -8.87 8.95 9.30
CA HIS A 90 -9.92 8.46 10.19
C HIS A 90 -9.42 8.24 11.62
N TYR A 91 -8.25 7.62 11.77
CA TYR A 91 -7.67 7.31 13.08
C TYR A 91 -6.67 8.36 13.59
N ARG A 92 -6.40 9.40 12.79
CA ARG A 92 -5.34 10.39 13.04
C ARG A 92 -4.00 9.75 13.40
N ASN A 93 -3.61 8.74 12.61
CA ASN A 93 -2.36 8.02 12.79
C ASN A 93 -1.74 7.78 11.40
N PRO A 94 -0.59 8.41 11.08
CA PRO A 94 0.00 8.29 9.75
C PRO A 94 0.76 6.98 9.56
N PHE A 95 1.08 6.29 10.66
CA PHE A 95 1.84 5.05 10.63
C PHE A 95 0.96 3.89 10.14
N PRO A 96 1.56 2.86 9.54
CA PRO A 96 0.85 1.63 9.25
C PRO A 96 0.24 1.03 10.51
N ARG A 97 -1.07 0.79 10.47
CA ARG A 97 -1.71 -0.08 11.46
C ARG A 97 -1.48 -1.53 11.04
N ALA A 98 -0.59 -2.22 11.75
CA ALA A 98 -0.58 -3.68 11.73
C ALA A 98 -2.01 -4.17 12.01
N SER A 99 -2.58 -4.93 11.07
CA SER A 99 -3.94 -5.46 11.20
C SER A 99 -4.03 -6.28 12.47
N TYR A 100 -5.01 -5.99 13.33
CA TYR A 100 -5.34 -6.81 14.51
C TYR A 100 -5.92 -8.16 14.05
N LEU A 101 -5.16 -8.94 13.30
CA LEU A 101 -5.42 -10.37 13.24
C LEU A 101 -5.01 -10.90 14.62
N PRO A 102 -5.94 -11.45 15.43
CA PRO A 102 -5.55 -12.06 16.68
C PRO A 102 -4.48 -13.12 16.39
N PRO A 103 -3.33 -13.12 17.11
CA PRO A 103 -2.33 -14.16 16.94
C PRO A 103 -2.85 -15.56 17.35
N MET A 104 -4.03 -15.65 17.97
CA MET A 104 -4.47 -16.80 18.75
C MET A 104 -5.94 -17.14 18.50
N GLY A 105 -6.26 -17.60 17.31
CA GLY A 105 -7.48 -18.38 17.04
C GLY A 105 -7.18 -19.78 16.49
N LEU A 106 -5.91 -20.11 16.26
CA LEU A 106 -5.47 -21.38 15.73
C LEU A 106 -4.26 -21.82 16.56
N ALA A 107 -4.40 -23.00 17.18
CA ALA A 107 -3.47 -23.59 18.12
C ALA A 107 -2.00 -23.41 17.70
N THR A 108 -1.13 -23.23 18.70
CA THR A 108 0.33 -23.32 18.62
C THR A 108 0.75 -24.75 18.27
N GLN A 109 0.31 -25.28 17.13
CA GLN A 109 0.75 -26.60 16.69
C GLN A 109 2.01 -26.44 15.86
N LYS A 110 3.13 -26.63 16.54
CA LYS A 110 4.40 -27.05 15.93
C LYS A 110 4.09 -28.10 14.84
N GLY A 111 4.26 -27.75 13.57
CA GLY A 111 4.10 -28.71 12.48
C GLY A 111 3.73 -28.12 11.11
N ARG A 112 3.95 -28.95 10.08
CA ARG A 112 3.84 -28.76 8.61
C ARG A 112 2.59 -28.06 8.04
N ARG A 113 1.62 -27.61 8.85
CA ARG A 113 0.38 -26.90 8.44
C ARG A 113 0.52 -25.38 8.25
N LEU A 114 1.72 -24.83 8.41
CA LEU A 114 1.99 -23.39 8.29
C LEU A 114 1.83 -22.82 6.88
N LEU A 115 2.14 -23.55 5.80
CA LEU A 115 2.14 -22.98 4.43
C LEU A 115 0.74 -22.57 3.94
N GLY A 116 -0.28 -23.38 4.21
CA GLY A 116 -1.67 -23.06 3.86
C GLY A 116 -2.19 -21.84 4.65
N GLN A 117 -1.88 -21.77 5.94
CA GLN A 117 -2.20 -20.60 6.76
C GLN A 117 -1.43 -19.36 6.33
N GLN A 118 -0.15 -19.49 5.94
CA GLN A 118 0.63 -18.36 5.40
C GLN A 118 0.03 -17.83 4.10
N ARG A 119 -0.47 -18.69 3.21
CA ARG A 119 -1.17 -18.26 1.98
C ARG A 119 -2.46 -17.51 2.30
N LEU A 120 -3.29 -18.06 3.20
CA LEU A 120 -4.51 -17.38 3.67
C LEU A 120 -4.19 -16.04 4.35
N ARG A 121 -3.10 -15.99 5.13
CA ARG A 121 -2.60 -14.74 5.76
C ARG A 121 -2.19 -13.70 4.72
N ARG A 122 -1.45 -14.10 3.68
CA ARG A 122 -1.05 -13.20 2.58
C ARG A 122 -2.27 -12.68 1.81
N GLN A 123 -3.26 -13.53 1.57
CA GLN A 123 -4.51 -13.15 0.89
C GLN A 123 -5.40 -12.24 1.75
N ALA A 124 -5.41 -12.45 3.08
CA ALA A 124 -6.16 -11.64 4.03
C ALA A 124 -5.44 -10.34 4.41
N LYS A 125 -4.25 -10.06 3.86
CA LYS A 125 -3.57 -8.78 4.11
C LYS A 125 -4.41 -7.65 3.53
N PRO A 126 -4.73 -6.63 4.33
CA PRO A 126 -5.47 -5.51 3.80
C PRO A 126 -4.59 -4.76 2.79
N VAL A 127 -5.25 -4.16 1.80
CA VAL A 127 -4.59 -3.52 0.65
C VAL A 127 -3.55 -2.47 1.08
N TYR A 128 -3.78 -1.81 2.21
CA TYR A 128 -2.90 -0.75 2.72
C TYR A 128 -1.58 -1.24 3.38
N LEU A 129 -1.32 -2.55 3.47
CA LEU A 129 -0.12 -3.13 4.09
C LEU A 129 0.82 -3.80 3.08
N GLN A 130 0.50 -3.79 1.78
CA GLN A 130 1.23 -4.54 0.76
C GLN A 130 2.65 -4.00 0.55
N SER A 131 2.88 -2.70 0.67
CA SER A 131 4.20 -2.09 0.46
C SER A 131 5.19 -2.24 1.64
N GLN A 132 4.84 -2.95 2.72
CA GLN A 132 5.66 -3.01 3.94
C GLN A 132 6.41 -4.33 4.15
N ASP A 133 6.17 -5.31 3.30
CA ASP A 133 6.86 -6.60 3.37
C ASP A 133 8.28 -6.56 2.77
N ASP A 134 8.66 -5.48 2.07
CA ASP A 134 9.90 -5.35 1.29
C ASP A 134 11.02 -4.55 2.01
N THR A 135 10.95 -4.38 3.34
CA THR A 135 12.03 -3.78 4.17
C THR A 135 12.49 -4.76 5.23
#